data_AF-A0A7W5TPD7-F1
#
_entry.id   AF-A0A7W5TPD7-F1
#
_cell.length_a   1.000
_cell.length_b   1.000
_cell.length_c   1.000
_cell.angle_alpha   90.00
_cell.angle_beta   90.00
_cell.angle_gamma   90.00
#
_symmetry.space_group_name_H-M   'P 1'
#
loop_
_entity.id
_entity.type
_entity.pdbx_description
1 polymer ?
#
loop_
_entity_poly.entity_id
_entity_poly.type
_entity_poly.pdbx_seq_one_letter_code
_entity_poly.pdbx_strand_id
1 'polypeptide(L)'
;MTIFDRFPPIVADEPNTYEDPESQSIVSQQLDRGRSIGTLVTSRAAERDGASVEWHGVYTAIAKKAGRRVLLRGHMCTDTATSGQIVRDKYLTKQFLQDAGLSTPRGGLASTPEEAEAIRAELGSSVVVKPRFGGQGKGVTVNVQSASEVRDAFFAIEVRKQGVIIEEYIDGVEFRLLATPDECFGAVRRLLPHVAGNGTSTIEELISEKNDVRKRNPNNCRLPIPVDDTTEKHLHRQGLTLESILATDERIIVRNVGGISSGGEASECLDLLDRSVTTLACDAMAAIPTMEWGGADILLSAGSGTPYILELNTNAAISNSTYPVYGEPKDVGRVAWTRMLAESSVEKQERQGAAPLASPTAVEEGWDESGLEHGVQGPNLRALLVTHLEKNGWLVDVKSDRLMRASRTPHHEKWFNGVMDERFPARVSSLLRRHHTVRSILRDADVRVPRASQVIGIEQIEAYRERSKVGLALVPREMGWAGHQRYMGAQAELSLDMRSRLLAQRIVSGAHVRALCSRTRCLAVLSRDPSYIPTTEQAHRVSMAALDAVRATPGLQWAEVDVVIPEALGSAVQVEGMSVQRNLAGFNYLCAGSLELALDTIAGF
;
A
#
# COMPACT_ATOMS: atom_id res chain seq x y z
N MET A 1 -29.99 -22.28 -15.88
CA MET A 1 -28.99 -21.25 -16.16
C MET A 1 -27.77 -21.59 -15.31
N THR A 2 -26.74 -22.12 -15.95
CA THR A 2 -25.43 -22.38 -15.34
C THR A 2 -24.76 -21.06 -14.96
N ILE A 3 -23.68 -21.12 -14.17
CA ILE A 3 -22.86 -19.94 -13.90
C ILE A 3 -22.28 -19.33 -15.18
N PHE A 4 -21.91 -20.16 -16.16
CA PHE A 4 -21.37 -19.68 -17.43
C PHE A 4 -22.44 -19.00 -18.29
N ASP A 5 -23.70 -19.42 -18.18
CA ASP A 5 -24.82 -18.71 -18.80
C ASP A 5 -25.01 -17.32 -18.18
N ARG A 6 -24.73 -17.16 -16.88
CA ARG A 6 -24.77 -15.87 -16.18
C ARG A 6 -23.54 -15.00 -16.49
N PHE A 7 -22.39 -15.63 -16.71
CA PHE A 7 -21.12 -14.96 -16.91
C PHE A 7 -20.40 -15.51 -18.14
N PRO A 8 -20.92 -15.25 -19.36
CA PRO A 8 -20.33 -15.74 -20.60
C PRO A 8 -18.91 -15.17 -20.77
N PRO A 9 -17.97 -15.85 -21.44
CA PRO A 9 -16.59 -15.38 -21.60
C PRO A 9 -16.44 -13.94 -22.10
N ILE A 10 -17.44 -13.46 -22.86
CA ILE A 10 -17.52 -12.10 -23.40
C ILE A 10 -18.87 -11.49 -23.02
N VAL A 11 -18.90 -10.22 -22.62
CA VAL A 11 -20.10 -9.54 -22.09
C VAL A 11 -21.01 -9.05 -23.21
N ALA A 12 -22.26 -9.51 -23.24
CA ALA A 12 -23.21 -9.15 -24.29
C ALA A 12 -23.61 -7.66 -24.29
N ASP A 13 -23.65 -7.03 -23.11
CA ASP A 13 -24.10 -5.65 -22.93
C ASP A 13 -23.24 -4.62 -23.66
N GLU A 14 -23.84 -3.48 -23.97
CA GLU A 14 -23.13 -2.32 -24.51
C GLU A 14 -22.21 -1.69 -23.46
N PRO A 15 -21.05 -1.13 -23.87
CA PRO A 15 -20.13 -0.49 -22.95
C PRO A 15 -20.64 0.88 -22.50
N ASN A 16 -20.31 1.25 -21.26
CA ASN A 16 -20.51 2.60 -20.72
C ASN A 16 -19.64 3.63 -21.45
N THR A 17 -20.22 4.80 -21.76
CA THR A 17 -19.60 5.81 -22.64
C THR A 17 -18.92 6.99 -21.91
N TYR A 18 -19.27 7.24 -20.63
CA TYR A 18 -18.66 8.27 -19.75
C TYR A 18 -18.49 9.67 -20.38
N GLU A 19 -19.39 10.10 -21.25
CA GLU A 19 -19.29 11.37 -21.99
C GLU A 19 -19.67 12.61 -21.14
N ASP A 20 -20.11 12.40 -19.91
CA ASP A 20 -20.50 13.48 -19.02
C ASP A 20 -19.30 14.38 -18.61
N PRO A 21 -19.52 15.68 -18.32
CA PRO A 21 -18.44 16.62 -18.02
C PRO A 21 -17.59 16.22 -16.81
N GLU A 22 -18.15 15.53 -15.82
CA GLU A 22 -17.42 15.14 -14.62
C GLU A 22 -16.44 14.01 -14.91
N SER A 23 -16.88 12.96 -15.59
CA SER A 23 -16.02 11.87 -16.06
C SER A 23 -14.90 12.40 -16.97
N GLN A 24 -15.21 13.31 -17.90
CA GLN A 24 -14.21 13.91 -18.79
C GLN A 24 -13.19 14.79 -18.02
N SER A 25 -13.62 15.47 -16.95
CA SER A 25 -12.70 16.18 -16.06
C SER A 25 -11.70 15.24 -15.38
N ILE A 26 -12.15 14.06 -14.95
CA ILE A 26 -11.29 13.04 -14.34
C ILE A 26 -10.29 12.50 -15.36
N VAL A 27 -10.72 12.23 -16.59
CA VAL A 27 -9.85 11.82 -17.70
C VAL A 27 -8.76 12.87 -17.95
N SER A 28 -9.12 14.14 -18.12
CA SER A 28 -8.15 15.23 -18.31
C SER A 28 -7.16 15.32 -17.14
N GLN A 29 -7.61 15.22 -15.89
CA GLN A 29 -6.70 15.26 -14.73
C GLN A 29 -5.69 14.10 -14.73
N GLN A 30 -6.08 12.93 -15.24
CA GLN A 30 -5.16 11.80 -15.36
C GLN A 30 -4.17 11.97 -16.51
N LEU A 31 -4.61 12.46 -17.67
CA LEU A 31 -3.77 12.63 -18.85
C LEU A 31 -2.82 13.83 -18.69
N ASP A 32 -3.34 14.97 -18.26
CA ASP A 32 -2.59 16.24 -18.26
C ASP A 32 -1.73 16.40 -17.01
N ARG A 33 -2.24 15.96 -15.86
CA ARG A 33 -1.56 16.11 -14.55
C ARG A 33 -1.04 14.80 -13.99
N GLY A 34 -1.28 13.70 -14.69
CA GLY A 34 -0.81 12.38 -14.29
C GLY A 34 -1.53 11.80 -13.07
N ARG A 35 -2.60 12.43 -12.55
CA ARG A 35 -3.23 12.09 -11.26
C ARG A 35 -3.65 10.62 -11.19
N SER A 36 -3.59 10.04 -10.00
CA SER A 36 -4.03 8.66 -9.76
C SER A 36 -5.56 8.57 -9.74
N ILE A 37 -6.13 7.65 -10.53
CA ILE A 37 -7.59 7.41 -10.57
C ILE A 37 -8.18 7.04 -9.20
N GLY A 38 -7.48 6.24 -8.38
CA GLY A 38 -7.94 5.89 -7.04
C GLY A 38 -8.12 7.11 -6.14
N THR A 39 -7.15 8.04 -6.17
CA THR A 39 -7.26 9.30 -5.42
C THR A 39 -8.34 10.21 -6.02
N LEU A 40 -8.51 10.21 -7.35
CA LEU A 40 -9.55 11.00 -8.00
C LEU A 40 -10.95 10.55 -7.59
N VAL A 41 -11.21 9.24 -7.58
CA VAL A 41 -12.49 8.64 -7.12
C VAL A 41 -12.87 9.15 -5.73
N THR A 42 -11.94 9.06 -4.78
CA THR A 42 -12.19 9.50 -3.39
C THR A 42 -12.24 11.03 -3.26
N SER A 43 -11.41 11.77 -3.99
CA SER A 43 -11.44 13.24 -3.95
C SER A 43 -12.72 13.82 -4.51
N ARG A 44 -13.26 13.23 -5.58
CA ARG A 44 -14.52 13.69 -6.20
C ARG A 44 -15.69 13.47 -5.27
N ALA A 45 -15.74 12.30 -4.62
CA ALA A 45 -16.72 12.05 -3.57
C ALA A 45 -16.62 13.05 -2.41
N ALA A 46 -15.40 13.40 -1.99
CA ALA A 46 -15.17 14.42 -0.98
C ALA A 46 -15.67 15.81 -1.42
N GLU A 47 -15.37 16.23 -2.66
CA GLU A 47 -15.79 17.51 -3.24
C GLU A 47 -17.32 17.59 -3.37
N ARG A 48 -17.98 16.52 -3.85
CA ARG A 48 -19.45 16.40 -3.91
C ARG A 48 -20.09 16.53 -2.52
N ASP A 49 -19.41 16.02 -1.50
CA ASP A 49 -19.81 16.13 -0.10
C ASP A 49 -19.37 17.48 0.55
N GLY A 50 -18.88 18.44 -0.24
CA GLY A 50 -18.55 19.80 0.21
C GLY A 50 -17.19 19.95 0.90
N ALA A 51 -16.30 18.97 0.77
CA ALA A 51 -14.92 19.09 1.25
C ALA A 51 -14.05 19.88 0.25
N SER A 52 -13.09 20.66 0.76
CA SER A 52 -12.02 21.20 -0.08
C SER A 52 -10.91 20.16 -0.24
N VAL A 53 -10.38 19.97 -1.46
CA VAL A 53 -9.29 19.02 -1.71
C VAL A 53 -8.03 19.74 -2.20
N GLU A 54 -6.91 19.47 -1.52
CA GLU A 54 -5.59 19.99 -1.86
C GLU A 54 -4.66 18.85 -2.29
N TRP A 55 -4.00 18.97 -3.43
CA TRP A 55 -3.19 17.89 -3.99
C TRP A 55 -1.69 18.07 -3.77
N HIS A 56 -1.02 17.05 -3.24
CA HIS A 56 0.44 17.00 -3.03
C HIS A 56 1.09 15.93 -3.93
N GLY A 57 1.19 16.23 -5.24
CA GLY A 57 1.73 15.30 -6.23
C GLY A 57 0.73 14.25 -6.72
N VAL A 58 1.17 13.36 -7.62
CA VAL A 58 0.28 12.51 -8.45
C VAL A 58 -0.72 11.65 -7.65
N TYR A 59 -0.28 11.08 -6.53
CA TYR A 59 -1.05 10.10 -5.77
C TYR A 59 -1.70 10.65 -4.51
N THR A 60 -1.30 11.82 -4.03
CA THR A 60 -1.64 12.26 -2.67
C THR A 60 -2.48 13.52 -2.70
N ALA A 61 -3.58 13.51 -1.94
CA ALA A 61 -4.36 14.70 -1.66
C ALA A 61 -4.77 14.74 -0.19
N ILE A 62 -5.09 15.92 0.32
CA ILE A 62 -5.66 16.14 1.65
C ILE A 62 -7.01 16.82 1.46
N ALA A 63 -8.07 16.13 1.87
CA ALA A 63 -9.42 16.69 1.94
C ALA A 63 -9.67 17.32 3.31
N LYS A 64 -10.38 18.44 3.34
CA LYS A 64 -10.73 19.17 4.57
C LYS A 64 -12.25 19.38 4.62
N LYS A 65 -12.89 18.95 5.71
CA LYS A 65 -14.33 19.13 5.95
C LYS A 65 -14.60 19.21 7.46
N ALA A 66 -15.37 20.20 7.90
CA ALA A 66 -15.82 20.34 9.30
C ALA A 66 -14.68 20.22 10.34
N GLY A 67 -13.54 20.88 10.10
CA GLY A 67 -12.37 20.85 11.00
C GLY A 67 -11.57 19.53 10.97
N ARG A 68 -11.98 18.54 10.16
CA ARG A 68 -11.27 17.28 9.94
C ARG A 68 -10.40 17.38 8.69
N ARG A 69 -9.26 16.69 8.73
CA ARG A 69 -8.34 16.53 7.60
C ARG A 69 -8.21 15.05 7.29
N VAL A 70 -8.35 14.68 6.03
CA VAL A 70 -8.31 13.28 5.58
C VAL A 70 -7.26 13.14 4.50
N LEU A 71 -6.27 12.29 4.73
CA LEU A 71 -5.28 11.93 3.72
C LEU A 71 -5.90 10.97 2.71
N LEU A 72 -5.90 11.33 1.43
CA LEU A 72 -6.36 10.50 0.30
C LEU A 72 -5.14 10.03 -0.49
N ARG A 73 -5.04 8.72 -0.77
CA ARG A 73 -3.90 8.19 -1.51
C ARG A 73 -4.18 6.87 -2.25
N GLY A 74 -4.18 6.91 -3.58
CA GLY A 74 -4.43 5.74 -4.41
C GLY A 74 -5.80 5.13 -4.12
N HIS A 75 -5.90 3.79 -4.12
CA HIS A 75 -7.13 3.09 -3.74
C HIS A 75 -7.13 2.66 -2.27
N MET A 76 -6.25 3.24 -1.44
CA MET A 76 -6.19 2.93 -0.01
C MET A 76 -7.28 3.71 0.70
N CYS A 77 -8.22 2.97 1.29
CA CYS A 77 -9.37 3.50 2.02
C CYS A 77 -9.01 3.56 3.51
N THR A 78 -9.73 2.79 4.33
CA THR A 78 -9.55 2.64 5.78
C THR A 78 -8.58 1.51 6.14
N ASP A 79 -7.91 0.94 5.14
CA ASP A 79 -6.91 -0.11 5.33
C ASP A 79 -5.84 0.31 6.35
N THR A 80 -5.48 -0.62 7.22
CA THR A 80 -4.39 -0.44 8.18
C THR A 80 -3.07 -0.96 7.61
N ALA A 81 -1.95 -0.41 8.08
CA ALA A 81 -0.63 -0.91 7.70
C ALA A 81 -0.42 -2.37 8.15
N THR A 82 -1.14 -2.80 9.17
CA THR A 82 -1.09 -4.14 9.76
C THR A 82 -1.87 -5.15 8.93
N SER A 83 -3.13 -4.89 8.58
CA SER A 83 -3.90 -5.75 7.68
C SER A 83 -3.20 -5.87 6.32
N GLY A 84 -2.65 -4.77 5.80
CA GLY A 84 -1.83 -4.78 4.57
C GLY A 84 -0.59 -5.69 4.64
N GLN A 85 0.01 -5.86 5.82
CA GLN A 85 1.13 -6.77 6.04
C GLN A 85 0.67 -8.23 6.17
N ILE A 86 -0.50 -8.47 6.76
CA ILE A 86 -1.13 -9.81 6.85
C ILE A 86 -1.50 -10.29 5.45
N VAL A 87 -2.30 -9.51 4.70
CA VAL A 87 -2.82 -9.92 3.38
C VAL A 87 -1.73 -10.11 2.32
N ARG A 88 -0.54 -9.50 2.51
CA ARG A 88 0.61 -9.71 1.64
C ARG A 88 1.20 -11.13 1.77
N ASP A 89 1.01 -11.76 2.93
CA ASP A 89 1.35 -13.16 3.16
C ASP A 89 0.13 -14.03 2.85
N LYS A 90 0.10 -14.59 1.64
CA LYS A 90 -1.05 -15.39 1.17
C LYS A 90 -1.30 -16.62 2.06
N TYR A 91 -0.24 -17.20 2.62
CA TYR A 91 -0.37 -18.38 3.47
C TYR A 91 -0.95 -18.02 4.83
N LEU A 92 -0.42 -16.96 5.47
CA LEU A 92 -0.98 -16.48 6.73
C LEU A 92 -2.45 -16.03 6.59
N THR A 93 -2.77 -15.33 5.50
CA THR A 93 -4.14 -14.93 5.18
C THR A 93 -5.07 -16.14 5.09
N LYS A 94 -4.63 -17.17 4.38
CA LYS A 94 -5.37 -18.43 4.25
C LYS A 94 -5.61 -19.09 5.61
N GLN A 95 -4.62 -19.09 6.51
CA GLN A 95 -4.79 -19.64 7.85
C GLN A 95 -5.90 -18.92 8.63
N PHE A 96 -5.93 -17.57 8.61
CA PHE A 96 -7.01 -16.83 9.25
C PHE A 96 -8.40 -17.16 8.67
N LEU A 97 -8.49 -17.28 7.34
CA LEU A 97 -9.74 -17.64 6.69
C LEU A 97 -10.20 -19.05 7.06
N GLN A 98 -9.27 -20.01 7.12
CA GLN A 98 -9.55 -21.39 7.51
C GLN A 98 -9.95 -21.50 8.99
N ASP A 99 -9.27 -20.78 9.88
CA ASP A 99 -9.61 -20.71 11.31
C ASP A 99 -11.02 -20.12 11.53
N ALA A 100 -11.46 -19.21 10.65
CA ALA A 100 -12.80 -18.67 10.62
C ALA A 100 -13.84 -19.59 9.92
N GLY A 101 -13.43 -20.76 9.42
CA GLY A 101 -14.30 -21.72 8.74
C GLY A 101 -14.70 -21.32 7.31
N LEU A 102 -13.98 -20.36 6.71
CA LEU A 102 -14.29 -19.84 5.38
C LEU A 102 -13.67 -20.71 4.27
N SER A 103 -14.39 -20.82 3.15
CA SER A 103 -13.98 -21.63 2.01
C SER A 103 -12.75 -21.03 1.30
N THR A 104 -11.66 -21.77 1.34
CA THR A 104 -10.43 -21.51 0.57
C THR A 104 -10.04 -22.78 -0.19
N PRO A 105 -9.36 -22.70 -1.34
CA PRO A 105 -8.87 -23.88 -2.04
C PRO A 105 -7.99 -24.72 -1.11
N ARG A 106 -8.15 -26.05 -1.08
CA ARG A 106 -7.30 -26.95 -0.30
C ARG A 106 -5.85 -26.86 -0.79
N GLY A 107 -4.90 -27.07 0.11
CA GLY A 107 -3.48 -27.02 -0.22
C GLY A 107 -2.59 -26.59 0.92
N GLY A 108 -1.29 -26.43 0.65
CA GLY A 108 -0.27 -26.18 1.67
C GLY A 108 0.91 -25.34 1.16
N LEU A 109 1.87 -25.11 2.05
CA LEU A 109 3.11 -24.40 1.77
C LEU A 109 4.26 -25.40 1.60
N ALA A 110 4.98 -25.30 0.49
CA ALA A 110 6.18 -26.07 0.20
C ALA A 110 7.42 -25.17 0.20
N SER A 111 8.49 -25.65 0.83
CA SER A 111 9.83 -25.05 0.81
C SER A 111 10.78 -25.76 -0.15
N THR A 112 10.42 -26.95 -0.62
CA THR A 112 11.17 -27.72 -1.63
C THR A 112 10.26 -28.22 -2.74
N PRO A 113 10.81 -28.55 -3.93
CA PRO A 113 10.04 -29.18 -5.00
C PRO A 113 9.43 -30.53 -4.57
N GLU A 114 10.11 -31.28 -3.70
CA GLU A 114 9.64 -32.57 -3.17
C GLU A 114 8.42 -32.39 -2.26
N GLU A 115 8.44 -31.39 -1.38
CA GLU A 115 7.27 -31.01 -0.58
C GLU A 115 6.10 -30.56 -1.46
N ALA A 116 6.40 -29.80 -2.53
CA ALA A 116 5.37 -29.34 -3.46
C ALA A 116 4.70 -30.52 -4.20
N GLU A 117 5.50 -31.50 -4.63
CA GLU A 117 5.02 -32.73 -5.25
C GLU A 117 4.19 -33.58 -4.29
N ALA A 118 4.62 -33.68 -3.02
CA ALA A 118 3.89 -34.39 -1.97
C ALA A 118 2.50 -33.76 -1.73
N ILE A 119 2.42 -32.43 -1.62
CA ILE A 119 1.14 -31.72 -1.47
C ILE A 119 0.24 -31.97 -2.69
N ARG A 120 0.77 -31.90 -3.92
CA ARG A 120 0.00 -32.23 -5.14
C ARG A 120 -0.54 -33.66 -5.08
N ALA A 121 0.30 -34.63 -4.69
CA ALA A 121 -0.09 -36.03 -4.60
C ALA A 121 -1.22 -36.24 -3.57
N GLU A 122 -1.17 -35.55 -2.42
CA GLU A 122 -2.24 -35.57 -1.41
C GLU A 122 -3.56 -34.98 -1.94
N LEU A 123 -3.49 -33.90 -2.71
CA LEU A 123 -4.66 -33.25 -3.31
C LEU A 123 -5.32 -34.11 -4.40
N GLY A 124 -4.57 -35.01 -5.04
CA GLY A 124 -5.08 -35.97 -6.03
C GLY A 124 -5.68 -35.33 -7.30
N SER A 125 -5.37 -34.06 -7.57
CA SER A 125 -5.96 -33.25 -8.64
C SER A 125 -4.92 -32.31 -9.26
N SER A 126 -5.30 -31.63 -10.34
CA SER A 126 -4.50 -30.52 -10.88
C SER A 126 -4.34 -29.44 -9.82
N VAL A 127 -3.20 -28.77 -9.81
CA VAL A 127 -2.87 -27.76 -8.80
C VAL A 127 -2.54 -26.39 -9.40
N VAL A 128 -2.62 -25.38 -8.55
CA VAL A 128 -2.08 -24.05 -8.75
C VAL A 128 -0.81 -23.93 -7.93
N VAL A 129 0.26 -23.47 -8.56
CA VAL A 129 1.57 -23.20 -7.94
C VAL A 129 1.75 -21.69 -7.91
N LYS A 130 1.84 -21.07 -6.72
CA LYS A 130 1.94 -19.61 -6.57
C LYS A 130 2.92 -19.21 -5.46
N PRO A 131 3.63 -18.08 -5.57
CA PRO A 131 4.52 -17.62 -4.50
C PRO A 131 3.73 -17.21 -3.26
N ARG A 132 4.28 -17.43 -2.07
CA ARG A 132 3.68 -16.99 -0.80
C ARG A 132 3.48 -15.47 -0.73
N PHE A 133 4.43 -14.71 -1.26
CA PHE A 133 4.40 -13.26 -1.34
C PHE A 133 4.45 -12.81 -2.80
N GLY A 134 3.74 -11.74 -3.13
CA GLY A 134 3.67 -11.20 -4.49
C GLY A 134 2.25 -10.78 -4.84
N GLY A 135 2.01 -10.41 -6.09
CA GLY A 135 0.70 -10.01 -6.57
C GLY A 135 0.66 -9.92 -8.09
N GLN A 136 -0.50 -9.54 -8.64
CA GLN A 136 -0.71 -9.37 -10.09
C GLN A 136 -0.47 -10.64 -10.92
N GLY A 137 -0.68 -11.82 -10.35
CA GLY A 137 -0.47 -13.10 -11.04
C GLY A 137 0.98 -13.45 -11.38
N LYS A 138 1.96 -12.64 -10.96
CA LYS A 138 3.38 -12.91 -11.24
C LYS A 138 3.84 -14.16 -10.50
N GLY A 139 4.39 -15.12 -11.25
CA GLY A 139 4.84 -16.41 -10.71
C GLY A 139 3.71 -17.38 -10.38
N VAL A 140 2.49 -17.14 -10.88
CA VAL A 140 1.36 -18.08 -10.71
C VAL A 140 1.30 -18.99 -11.94
N THR A 141 1.36 -20.30 -11.70
CA THR A 141 1.14 -21.35 -12.71
C THR A 141 -0.12 -22.11 -12.33
N VAL A 142 -1.10 -22.18 -13.23
CA VAL A 142 -2.40 -22.82 -13.00
C VAL A 142 -2.52 -24.13 -13.78
N ASN A 143 -3.45 -25.00 -13.35
CA ASN A 143 -3.75 -26.29 -13.99
C ASN A 143 -2.51 -27.18 -14.20
N VAL A 144 -1.63 -27.23 -13.19
CA VAL A 144 -0.43 -28.07 -13.18
C VAL A 144 -0.83 -29.51 -12.87
N GLN A 145 -0.53 -30.45 -13.76
CA GLN A 145 -1.06 -31.82 -13.69
C GLN A 145 0.01 -32.84 -13.28
N SER A 146 1.25 -32.63 -13.69
CA SER A 146 2.34 -33.59 -13.50
C SER A 146 3.37 -33.16 -12.44
N ALA A 147 4.10 -34.14 -11.89
CA ALA A 147 5.20 -33.86 -10.97
C ALA A 147 6.31 -33.02 -11.61
N SER A 148 6.61 -33.25 -12.90
CA SER A 148 7.59 -32.45 -13.65
C SER A 148 7.15 -31.00 -13.74
N GLU A 149 5.89 -30.74 -14.10
CA GLU A 149 5.36 -29.38 -14.19
C GLU A 149 5.35 -28.67 -12.83
N VAL A 150 5.09 -29.38 -11.72
CA VAL A 150 5.22 -28.79 -10.37
C VAL A 150 6.64 -28.34 -10.11
N ARG A 151 7.64 -29.16 -10.43
CA ARG A 151 9.05 -28.80 -10.25
C ARG A 151 9.42 -27.60 -11.11
N ASP A 152 9.02 -27.60 -12.38
CA ASP A 152 9.29 -26.50 -13.31
C ASP A 152 8.65 -25.19 -12.83
N ALA A 153 7.38 -25.25 -12.38
CA ALA A 153 6.68 -24.10 -11.82
C ALA A 153 7.32 -23.62 -10.50
N PHE A 154 7.77 -24.55 -9.65
CA PHE A 154 8.47 -24.24 -8.41
C PHE A 154 9.79 -23.49 -8.68
N PHE A 155 10.58 -23.97 -9.64
CA PHE A 155 11.86 -23.33 -10.01
C PHE A 155 11.68 -22.01 -10.78
N ALA A 156 10.57 -21.84 -11.51
CA ALA A 156 10.25 -20.60 -12.21
C ALA A 156 9.93 -19.44 -11.24
N ILE A 157 9.54 -19.75 -10.01
CA ILE A 157 9.36 -18.75 -8.96
C ILE A 157 10.75 -18.40 -8.42
N GLU A 158 11.17 -17.14 -8.49
CA GLU A 158 12.36 -16.65 -7.78
C GLU A 158 12.11 -16.68 -6.26
N VAL A 159 12.21 -17.86 -5.65
CA VAL A 159 11.93 -18.06 -4.23
C VAL A 159 13.09 -17.48 -3.42
N ARG A 160 12.92 -16.26 -2.91
CA ARG A 160 13.79 -15.69 -1.86
C ARG A 160 13.56 -16.38 -0.51
N LYS A 161 13.73 -17.70 -0.42
CA LYS A 161 13.55 -18.54 0.81
C LYS A 161 12.19 -18.42 1.51
N GLN A 162 11.14 -17.96 0.82
CA GLN A 162 9.85 -17.61 1.45
C GLN A 162 8.74 -18.66 1.23
N GLY A 163 8.99 -19.72 0.46
CA GLY A 163 8.05 -20.81 0.19
C GLY A 163 7.07 -20.55 -0.95
N VAL A 164 6.51 -21.64 -1.47
CA VAL A 164 5.56 -21.70 -2.60
C VAL A 164 4.28 -22.36 -2.11
N ILE A 165 3.14 -21.79 -2.43
CA ILE A 165 1.83 -22.34 -2.09
C ILE A 165 1.38 -23.26 -3.24
N ILE A 166 0.98 -24.47 -2.89
CA ILE A 166 0.37 -25.45 -3.79
C ILE A 166 -1.10 -25.60 -3.39
N GLU A 167 -2.02 -25.29 -4.29
CA GLU A 167 -3.46 -25.36 -4.04
C GLU A 167 -4.18 -26.20 -5.09
N GLU A 168 -5.34 -26.75 -4.75
CA GLU A 168 -6.18 -27.41 -5.75
C GLU A 168 -6.61 -26.42 -6.83
N TYR A 169 -6.59 -26.87 -8.08
CA TYR A 169 -7.14 -26.12 -9.19
C TYR A 169 -8.66 -26.29 -9.21
N ILE A 170 -9.37 -25.16 -9.17
CA ILE A 170 -10.83 -25.12 -9.23
C ILE A 170 -11.23 -24.38 -10.50
N ASP A 171 -11.96 -25.05 -11.37
CA ASP A 171 -12.57 -24.43 -12.53
C ASP A 171 -13.79 -23.58 -12.12
N GLY A 172 -13.90 -22.37 -12.65
CA GLY A 172 -14.93 -21.42 -12.23
C GLY A 172 -14.70 -19.99 -12.73
N VAL A 173 -15.54 -19.07 -12.22
CA VAL A 173 -15.49 -17.65 -12.58
C VAL A 173 -14.97 -16.84 -11.40
N GLU A 174 -13.94 -16.03 -11.64
CA GLU A 174 -13.34 -15.12 -10.64
C GLU A 174 -14.04 -13.76 -10.62
N PHE A 175 -14.31 -13.28 -9.42
CA PHE A 175 -14.83 -11.95 -9.13
C PHE A 175 -13.93 -11.25 -8.13
N ARG A 176 -13.80 -9.92 -8.26
CA ARG A 176 -13.25 -9.07 -7.20
C ARG A 176 -14.38 -8.32 -6.54
N LEU A 177 -14.64 -8.64 -5.27
CA LEU A 177 -15.65 -7.98 -4.44
C LEU A 177 -14.99 -6.94 -3.55
N LEU A 178 -15.56 -5.75 -3.48
CA LEU A 178 -15.20 -4.69 -2.56
C LEU A 178 -16.13 -4.75 -1.37
N ALA A 179 -15.57 -4.97 -0.19
CA ALA A 179 -16.34 -5.26 1.00
C ALA A 179 -15.72 -4.66 2.26
N THR A 180 -16.57 -4.57 3.27
CA THR A 180 -16.27 -4.36 4.68
C THR A 180 -16.86 -5.54 5.46
N PRO A 181 -16.61 -5.68 6.77
CA PRO A 181 -17.28 -6.69 7.58
C PRO A 181 -18.82 -6.62 7.52
N ASP A 182 -19.38 -5.45 7.24
CA ASP A 182 -20.83 -5.23 7.31
C ASP A 182 -21.54 -5.32 5.95
N GLU A 183 -20.84 -5.00 4.87
CA GLU A 183 -21.45 -4.86 3.55
C GLU A 183 -20.46 -5.04 2.40
N CYS A 184 -20.97 -5.56 1.28
CA CYS A 184 -20.32 -5.56 -0.02
C CYS A 184 -21.01 -4.52 -0.91
N PHE A 185 -20.22 -3.64 -1.54
CA PHE A 185 -20.72 -2.45 -2.25
C PHE A 185 -20.12 -2.30 -3.66
N GLY A 186 -19.41 -3.32 -4.13
CA GLY A 186 -19.01 -3.42 -5.53
C GLY A 186 -18.51 -4.83 -5.83
N ALA A 187 -18.78 -5.33 -7.02
CA ALA A 187 -18.21 -6.58 -7.50
C ALA A 187 -17.90 -6.46 -8.98
N VAL A 188 -16.66 -6.78 -9.35
CA VAL A 188 -16.25 -6.77 -10.75
C VAL A 188 -15.79 -8.13 -11.18
N ARG A 189 -16.31 -8.55 -12.33
CA ARG A 189 -15.71 -9.61 -13.13
C ARG A 189 -14.66 -9.01 -14.04
N ARG A 190 -13.47 -9.61 -14.08
CA ARG A 190 -12.42 -9.22 -15.02
C ARG A 190 -12.61 -9.94 -16.34
N LEU A 191 -12.63 -9.17 -17.42
CA LEU A 191 -12.72 -9.66 -18.79
C LEU A 191 -11.36 -9.57 -19.46
N LEU A 192 -11.03 -10.60 -20.24
CA LEU A 192 -9.87 -10.57 -21.11
C LEU A 192 -10.07 -9.52 -22.22
N PRO A 193 -8.97 -8.93 -22.74
CA PRO A 193 -9.03 -8.05 -23.90
C PRO A 193 -9.71 -8.76 -25.07
N HIS A 194 -10.74 -8.15 -25.64
CA HIS A 194 -11.56 -8.74 -26.69
C HIS A 194 -12.06 -7.68 -27.67
N VAL A 195 -12.43 -8.10 -28.88
CA VAL A 195 -13.09 -7.26 -29.90
C VAL A 195 -14.30 -7.99 -30.48
N ALA A 196 -15.22 -7.24 -31.09
CA ALA A 196 -16.41 -7.75 -31.77
C ALA A 196 -16.34 -7.36 -33.26
N GLY A 197 -16.59 -8.31 -34.15
CA GLY A 197 -16.61 -8.10 -35.58
C GLY A 197 -17.80 -7.26 -36.03
N ASN A 198 -17.57 -6.42 -37.04
CA ASN A 198 -18.61 -5.69 -37.76
C ASN A 198 -18.80 -6.20 -39.19
N GLY A 199 -18.06 -7.25 -39.60
CA GLY A 199 -18.09 -7.83 -40.95
C GLY A 199 -17.23 -7.12 -41.99
N THR A 200 -16.57 -6.00 -41.64
CA THR A 200 -15.80 -5.18 -42.60
C THR A 200 -14.42 -4.77 -42.11
N SER A 201 -14.27 -4.42 -40.84
CA SER A 201 -13.01 -3.96 -40.25
C SER A 201 -12.11 -5.15 -39.88
N THR A 202 -10.81 -4.94 -40.02
CA THR A 202 -9.78 -5.87 -39.54
C THR A 202 -9.72 -5.89 -38.01
N ILE A 203 -9.15 -6.94 -37.41
CA ILE A 203 -8.95 -7.01 -35.95
C ILE A 203 -8.12 -5.82 -35.45
N GLU A 204 -7.10 -5.36 -36.18
CA GLU A 204 -6.32 -4.18 -35.82
C GLU A 204 -7.18 -2.91 -35.73
N GLU A 205 -8.04 -2.69 -36.72
CA GLU A 205 -8.97 -1.55 -36.75
C GLU A 205 -9.97 -1.64 -35.59
N LEU A 206 -10.51 -2.82 -35.31
CA LEU A 206 -11.42 -3.04 -34.18
C LEU A 206 -10.74 -2.79 -32.83
N ILE A 207 -9.47 -3.16 -32.67
CA ILE A 207 -8.67 -2.83 -31.47
C ILE A 207 -8.48 -1.31 -31.36
N SER A 208 -8.18 -0.63 -32.48
CA SER A 208 -8.01 0.82 -32.52
C SER A 208 -9.29 1.57 -32.13
N GLU A 209 -10.43 1.21 -32.72
CA GLU A 209 -11.76 1.76 -32.41
C GLU A 209 -12.11 1.56 -30.93
N LYS A 210 -11.88 0.35 -30.40
CA LYS A 210 -12.09 0.07 -28.98
C LYS A 210 -11.17 0.89 -28.09
N ASN A 211 -9.91 1.09 -28.48
CA ASN A 211 -8.98 1.94 -27.76
C ASN A 211 -9.41 3.42 -27.72
N ASP A 212 -10.06 3.92 -28.77
CA ASP A 212 -10.63 5.27 -28.79
C ASP A 212 -11.83 5.43 -27.84
N VAL A 213 -12.63 4.38 -27.65
CA VAL A 213 -13.62 4.33 -26.57
C VAL A 213 -12.93 4.31 -25.20
N ARG A 214 -11.90 3.47 -25.02
CA ARG A 214 -11.18 3.35 -23.74
C ARG A 214 -10.56 4.67 -23.27
N LYS A 215 -10.10 5.53 -24.20
CA LYS A 215 -9.57 6.88 -23.90
C LYS A 215 -10.57 7.79 -23.18
N ARG A 216 -11.87 7.55 -23.35
CA ARG A 216 -12.95 8.33 -22.72
C ARG A 216 -13.37 7.78 -21.35
N ASN A 217 -13.03 6.53 -21.03
CA ASN A 217 -13.37 5.91 -19.75
C ASN A 217 -12.32 6.28 -18.68
N PRO A 218 -12.71 6.88 -17.53
CA PRO A 218 -11.79 7.25 -16.46
C PRO A 218 -10.89 6.12 -15.94
N ASN A 219 -11.34 4.88 -15.89
CA ASN A 219 -10.52 3.76 -15.42
C ASN A 219 -9.52 3.26 -16.47
N ASN A 220 -9.80 3.48 -17.76
CA ASN A 220 -9.07 2.85 -18.86
C ASN A 220 -8.30 3.85 -19.74
N CYS A 221 -8.47 5.16 -19.54
CA CYS A 221 -7.99 6.20 -20.46
C CYS A 221 -6.47 6.21 -20.71
N ARG A 222 -5.69 5.60 -19.81
CA ARG A 222 -4.22 5.46 -19.92
C ARG A 222 -3.76 4.05 -20.27
N LEU A 223 -4.68 3.12 -20.46
CA LEU A 223 -4.43 1.68 -20.53
C LEU A 223 -5.08 1.10 -21.81
N PRO A 224 -4.57 1.41 -23.01
CA PRO A 224 -5.06 0.81 -24.25
C PRO A 224 -4.77 -0.70 -24.27
N ILE A 225 -5.51 -1.44 -25.08
CA ILE A 225 -5.16 -2.78 -25.54
C ILE A 225 -3.90 -2.64 -26.42
N PRO A 226 -2.74 -3.18 -26.01
CA PRO A 226 -1.53 -3.07 -26.82
C PRO A 226 -1.61 -4.05 -28.00
N VAL A 227 -1.10 -3.63 -29.15
CA VAL A 227 -0.80 -4.52 -30.29
C VAL A 227 0.71 -4.77 -30.26
N ASP A 228 1.08 -5.95 -29.76
CA ASP A 228 2.46 -6.40 -29.54
C ASP A 228 2.57 -7.91 -29.82
N ASP A 229 3.78 -8.48 -29.70
CA ASP A 229 4.05 -9.92 -29.80
C ASP A 229 3.07 -10.81 -29.02
N THR A 230 2.57 -10.37 -27.87
CA THR A 230 1.65 -11.16 -27.04
C THR A 230 0.28 -11.27 -27.72
N THR A 231 -0.15 -10.19 -28.36
CA THR A 231 -1.41 -10.12 -29.12
C THR A 231 -1.31 -10.98 -30.37
N GLU A 232 -0.26 -10.78 -31.16
CA GLU A 232 -0.03 -11.54 -32.40
C GLU A 232 0.07 -13.05 -32.12
N LYS A 233 0.86 -13.46 -31.13
CA LYS A 233 0.98 -14.89 -30.75
C LYS A 233 -0.35 -15.49 -30.30
N HIS A 234 -1.21 -14.71 -29.65
CA HIS A 234 -2.51 -15.20 -29.20
C HIS A 234 -3.51 -15.32 -30.36
N LEU A 235 -3.53 -14.36 -31.29
CA LEU A 235 -4.34 -14.45 -32.50
C LEU A 235 -3.91 -15.62 -33.38
N HIS A 236 -2.60 -15.80 -33.60
CA HIS A 236 -2.08 -16.92 -34.38
C HIS A 236 -2.46 -18.29 -33.82
N ARG A 237 -2.52 -18.45 -32.49
CA ARG A 237 -3.00 -19.70 -31.85
C ARG A 237 -4.48 -19.99 -32.12
N GLN A 238 -5.26 -18.96 -32.44
CA GLN A 238 -6.66 -19.08 -32.85
C GLN A 238 -6.82 -19.19 -34.37
N GLY A 239 -5.72 -19.20 -35.14
CA GLY A 239 -5.76 -19.21 -36.60
C GLY A 239 -6.11 -17.84 -37.21
N LEU A 240 -6.00 -16.76 -36.44
CA LEU A 240 -6.31 -15.39 -36.85
C LEU A 240 -5.04 -14.54 -36.96
N THR A 241 -5.13 -13.44 -37.70
CA THR A 241 -4.10 -12.39 -37.81
C THR A 241 -4.72 -11.02 -37.58
N LEU A 242 -3.90 -9.97 -37.48
CA LEU A 242 -4.39 -8.61 -37.30
C LEU A 242 -5.25 -8.12 -38.48
N GLU A 243 -5.01 -8.66 -39.69
CA GLU A 243 -5.73 -8.36 -40.93
C GLU A 243 -7.00 -9.19 -41.11
N SER A 244 -7.28 -10.14 -40.22
CA SER A 244 -8.48 -10.95 -40.30
C SER A 244 -9.72 -10.10 -40.05
N ILE A 245 -10.79 -10.34 -40.82
CA ILE A 245 -12.09 -9.68 -40.66
C ILE A 245 -13.04 -10.68 -40.00
N LEU A 246 -13.58 -10.28 -38.85
CA LEU A 246 -14.52 -11.09 -38.08
C LEU A 246 -15.95 -10.88 -38.60
N ALA A 247 -16.77 -11.93 -38.56
CA ALA A 247 -18.18 -11.81 -38.90
C ALA A 247 -18.88 -10.84 -37.93
N THR A 248 -19.98 -10.23 -38.38
CA THR A 248 -20.77 -9.34 -37.52
C THR A 248 -21.16 -10.05 -36.22
N ASP A 249 -20.95 -9.39 -35.09
CA ASP A 249 -21.18 -9.88 -33.72
C ASP A 249 -20.29 -11.03 -33.25
N GLU A 250 -19.40 -11.55 -34.10
CA GLU A 250 -18.39 -12.53 -33.71
C GLU A 250 -17.38 -11.85 -32.76
N ARG A 251 -17.26 -12.38 -31.55
CA ARG A 251 -16.40 -11.82 -30.52
C ARG A 251 -15.24 -12.77 -30.22
N ILE A 252 -14.03 -12.23 -30.20
CA ILE A 252 -12.81 -12.99 -29.91
C ILE A 252 -12.02 -12.35 -28.78
N ILE A 253 -11.23 -13.17 -28.09
CA ILE A 253 -10.23 -12.69 -27.14
C ILE A 253 -8.94 -12.41 -27.92
N VAL A 254 -8.39 -11.20 -27.76
CA VAL A 254 -7.18 -10.78 -28.48
C VAL A 254 -5.92 -10.95 -27.63
N ARG A 255 -6.03 -11.12 -26.31
CA ARG A 255 -4.91 -11.41 -25.40
C ARG A 255 -5.33 -12.32 -24.25
N ASN A 256 -4.49 -13.29 -23.89
CA ASN A 256 -4.71 -14.17 -22.73
C ASN A 256 -4.07 -13.61 -21.43
N VAL A 257 -4.23 -12.31 -21.16
CA VAL A 257 -3.73 -11.66 -19.94
C VAL A 257 -4.80 -10.69 -19.42
N GLY A 258 -5.35 -10.96 -18.24
CA GLY A 258 -6.53 -10.27 -17.70
C GLY A 258 -6.28 -9.02 -16.87
N GLY A 259 -5.04 -8.53 -16.78
CA GLY A 259 -4.76 -7.27 -16.10
C GLY A 259 -5.35 -6.09 -16.87
N ILE A 260 -5.95 -5.12 -16.17
CA ILE A 260 -6.46 -3.88 -16.81
C ILE A 260 -5.35 -3.17 -17.60
N SER A 261 -4.11 -3.21 -17.11
CA SER A 261 -2.92 -2.68 -17.79
C SER A 261 -2.53 -3.42 -19.07
N SER A 262 -3.07 -4.62 -19.29
CA SER A 262 -2.87 -5.44 -20.49
C SER A 262 -4.06 -5.33 -21.45
N GLY A 263 -4.95 -4.35 -21.24
CA GLY A 263 -6.16 -4.16 -22.03
C GLY A 263 -7.42 -4.79 -21.42
N GLY A 264 -7.30 -5.41 -20.24
CA GLY A 264 -8.44 -6.03 -19.56
C GLY A 264 -9.55 -5.03 -19.24
N GLU A 265 -10.76 -5.54 -19.00
CA GLU A 265 -11.95 -4.73 -18.74
C GLU A 265 -12.63 -5.18 -17.46
N ALA A 266 -13.25 -4.23 -16.75
CA ALA A 266 -14.06 -4.50 -15.58
C ALA A 266 -15.54 -4.50 -16.00
N SER A 267 -16.25 -5.56 -15.65
CA SER A 267 -17.71 -5.62 -15.71
C SER A 267 -18.24 -5.60 -14.28
N GLU A 268 -18.95 -4.56 -13.90
CA GLU A 268 -19.64 -4.53 -12.61
C GLU A 268 -20.80 -5.54 -12.64
N CYS A 269 -20.93 -6.32 -11.57
CA CYS A 269 -21.91 -7.38 -11.51
C CYS A 269 -22.45 -7.63 -10.09
N LEU A 270 -22.37 -6.67 -9.18
CA LEU A 270 -22.78 -6.86 -7.79
C LEU A 270 -24.23 -7.36 -7.69
N ASP A 271 -25.14 -6.76 -8.46
CA ASP A 271 -26.57 -7.09 -8.41
C ASP A 271 -26.89 -8.45 -9.06
N LEU A 272 -25.92 -9.05 -9.76
CA LEU A 272 -26.04 -10.37 -10.40
C LEU A 272 -25.50 -11.51 -9.52
N LEU A 273 -24.79 -11.18 -8.42
CA LEU A 273 -24.19 -12.18 -7.53
C LEU A 273 -25.18 -12.67 -6.48
N ASP A 274 -25.12 -13.97 -6.20
CA ASP A 274 -25.88 -14.56 -5.10
C ASP A 274 -25.32 -14.06 -3.75
N ARG A 275 -26.22 -13.88 -2.77
CA ARG A 275 -25.87 -13.35 -1.45
C ARG A 275 -24.76 -14.13 -0.75
N SER A 276 -24.65 -15.45 -0.99
CA SER A 276 -23.59 -16.29 -0.45
C SER A 276 -22.18 -15.80 -0.81
N VAL A 277 -22.00 -15.25 -2.02
CA VAL A 277 -20.71 -14.70 -2.49
C VAL A 277 -20.41 -13.39 -1.78
N THR A 278 -21.40 -12.51 -1.66
CA THR A 278 -21.23 -11.21 -0.95
C THR A 278 -21.01 -11.39 0.55
N THR A 279 -21.70 -12.35 1.18
CA THR A 279 -21.51 -12.70 2.60
C THR A 279 -20.12 -13.27 2.82
N LEU A 280 -19.65 -14.18 1.97
CA LEU A 280 -18.28 -14.70 2.07
C LEU A 280 -17.23 -13.59 1.99
N ALA A 281 -17.43 -12.57 1.15
CA ALA A 281 -16.52 -11.43 1.07
C ALA A 281 -16.52 -10.61 2.37
N CYS A 282 -17.67 -10.39 3.01
CA CYS A 282 -17.77 -9.65 4.27
C CYS A 282 -17.13 -10.44 5.42
N ASP A 283 -17.44 -11.74 5.52
CA ASP A 283 -16.87 -12.64 6.53
C ASP A 283 -15.34 -12.73 6.39
N ALA A 284 -14.83 -12.71 5.15
CA ALA A 284 -13.40 -12.69 4.88
C ALA A 284 -12.72 -11.42 5.42
N MET A 285 -13.37 -10.24 5.30
CA MET A 285 -12.84 -9.01 5.91
C MET A 285 -12.82 -9.13 7.44
N ALA A 286 -13.91 -9.64 8.02
CA ALA A 286 -14.04 -9.82 9.47
C ALA A 286 -13.03 -10.81 10.06
N ALA A 287 -12.62 -11.82 9.28
CA ALA A 287 -11.64 -12.83 9.69
C ALA A 287 -10.20 -12.30 9.78
N ILE A 288 -9.86 -11.20 9.09
CA ILE A 288 -8.51 -10.65 9.10
C ILE A 288 -8.40 -9.56 10.18
N PRO A 289 -7.47 -9.68 11.14
CA PRO A 289 -7.28 -8.67 12.16
C PRO A 289 -7.03 -7.29 11.57
N THR A 290 -7.70 -6.28 12.13
CA THR A 290 -7.56 -4.85 11.77
C THR A 290 -8.00 -4.51 10.33
N MET A 291 -8.68 -5.42 9.62
CA MET A 291 -9.16 -5.20 8.26
C MET A 291 -10.60 -4.69 8.28
N GLU A 292 -10.80 -3.41 7.98
CA GLU A 292 -12.13 -2.79 7.94
C GLU A 292 -12.67 -2.60 6.52
N TRP A 293 -11.80 -2.81 5.53
CA TRP A 293 -12.07 -2.62 4.11
C TRP A 293 -11.09 -3.46 3.29
N GLY A 294 -11.54 -3.91 2.12
CA GLY A 294 -10.64 -4.44 1.11
C GLY A 294 -11.34 -5.02 -0.10
N GLY A 295 -10.56 -5.72 -0.91
CA GLY A 295 -10.99 -6.48 -2.06
C GLY A 295 -10.78 -7.98 -1.82
N ALA A 296 -11.85 -8.77 -1.93
CA ALA A 296 -11.78 -10.23 -1.96
C ALA A 296 -11.82 -10.72 -3.40
N ASP A 297 -10.80 -11.46 -3.82
CA ASP A 297 -10.84 -12.22 -5.06
C ASP A 297 -11.49 -13.58 -4.76
N ILE A 298 -12.71 -13.79 -5.25
CA ILE A 298 -13.54 -14.97 -4.99
C ILE A 298 -13.79 -15.71 -6.30
N LEU A 299 -13.55 -17.00 -6.32
CA LEU A 299 -13.86 -17.89 -7.43
C LEU A 299 -15.12 -18.69 -7.13
N LEU A 300 -16.10 -18.61 -8.01
CA LEU A 300 -17.32 -19.41 -7.93
C LEU A 300 -17.18 -20.65 -8.82
N SER A 301 -17.19 -21.83 -8.20
CA SER A 301 -16.93 -23.10 -8.90
C SER A 301 -17.98 -23.42 -9.97
N ALA A 302 -17.52 -23.83 -11.14
CA ALA A 302 -18.34 -24.29 -12.25
C ALA A 302 -19.21 -25.52 -11.91
N GLY A 303 -18.62 -26.47 -11.18
CA GLY A 303 -19.27 -27.75 -10.88
C GLY A 303 -20.22 -27.67 -9.70
N SER A 304 -19.76 -27.12 -8.57
CA SER A 304 -20.52 -27.11 -7.32
C SER A 304 -21.30 -25.82 -7.05
N GLY A 305 -20.97 -24.72 -7.72
CA GLY A 305 -21.47 -23.39 -7.37
C GLY A 305 -20.94 -22.87 -6.03
N THR A 306 -19.93 -23.51 -5.44
CA THR A 306 -19.32 -23.09 -4.17
C THR A 306 -18.38 -21.90 -4.42
N PRO A 307 -18.49 -20.80 -3.66
CA PRO A 307 -17.52 -19.71 -3.70
C PRO A 307 -16.27 -20.04 -2.86
N TYR A 308 -15.09 -19.69 -3.35
CA TYR A 308 -13.80 -19.88 -2.69
C TYR A 308 -13.01 -18.58 -2.69
N ILE A 309 -12.47 -18.18 -1.53
CA ILE A 309 -11.59 -17.02 -1.41
C ILE A 309 -10.20 -17.39 -1.91
N LEU A 310 -9.71 -16.67 -2.92
CA LEU A 310 -8.38 -16.88 -3.51
C LEU A 310 -7.31 -15.96 -2.91
N GLU A 311 -7.66 -14.69 -2.68
CA GLU A 311 -6.77 -13.65 -2.17
C GLU A 311 -7.57 -12.49 -1.57
N LEU A 312 -7.00 -11.80 -0.58
CA LEU A 312 -7.49 -10.54 -0.05
C LEU A 312 -6.51 -9.40 -0.35
N ASN A 313 -7.03 -8.20 -0.59
CA ASN A 313 -6.27 -7.05 -1.03
C ASN A 313 -6.70 -5.79 -0.28
N THR A 314 -5.77 -5.01 0.27
CA THR A 314 -6.06 -3.68 0.83
C THR A 314 -6.11 -2.58 -0.24
N ASN A 315 -5.31 -2.67 -1.31
CA ASN A 315 -5.37 -1.74 -2.45
C ASN A 315 -6.36 -2.25 -3.51
N ALA A 316 -7.65 -2.19 -3.19
CA ALA A 316 -8.70 -2.97 -3.87
C ALA A 316 -9.11 -2.49 -5.29
N ALA A 317 -8.43 -1.48 -5.86
CA ALA A 317 -8.74 -0.92 -7.18
C ALA A 317 -10.19 -0.44 -7.34
N ILE A 318 -10.65 0.40 -6.39
CA ILE A 318 -12.02 0.92 -6.31
C ILE A 318 -12.58 1.56 -7.59
N SER A 319 -11.71 2.00 -8.49
CA SER A 319 -12.10 2.61 -9.76
C SER A 319 -12.74 1.62 -10.73
N ASN A 320 -12.47 0.32 -10.60
CA ASN A 320 -13.05 -0.70 -11.48
C ASN A 320 -14.57 -0.79 -11.32
N SER A 321 -15.09 -0.70 -10.09
CA SER A 321 -16.54 -0.65 -9.82
C SER A 321 -17.13 0.74 -10.02
N THR A 322 -16.31 1.81 -9.88
CA THR A 322 -16.78 3.20 -10.05
C THR A 322 -16.94 3.58 -11.53
N TYR A 323 -16.04 3.10 -12.38
CA TYR A 323 -16.03 3.36 -13.82
C TYR A 323 -15.85 2.06 -14.63
N PRO A 324 -16.75 1.07 -14.46
CA PRO A 324 -16.68 -0.20 -15.18
C PRO A 324 -16.91 0.02 -16.68
N VAL A 325 -16.38 -0.86 -17.53
CA VAL A 325 -16.69 -0.83 -18.96
C VAL A 325 -18.11 -1.33 -19.20
N TYR A 326 -18.56 -2.35 -18.46
CA TYR A 326 -19.91 -2.92 -18.58
C TYR A 326 -20.58 -3.03 -17.21
N GLY A 327 -21.91 -3.13 -17.22
CA GLY A 327 -22.70 -3.18 -15.99
C GLY A 327 -22.87 -1.81 -15.33
N GLU A 328 -23.64 -1.79 -14.24
CA GLU A 328 -24.03 -0.57 -13.55
C GLU A 328 -22.88 -0.02 -12.68
N PRO A 329 -22.42 1.23 -12.89
CA PRO A 329 -21.42 1.85 -12.03
C PRO A 329 -21.87 1.95 -10.57
N LYS A 330 -20.98 1.63 -9.62
CA LYS A 330 -21.22 1.77 -8.17
C LYS A 330 -20.41 2.92 -7.59
N ASP A 331 -21.05 3.78 -6.78
CA ASP A 331 -20.38 4.92 -6.13
C ASP A 331 -19.55 4.48 -4.92
N VAL A 332 -18.47 3.74 -5.19
CA VAL A 332 -17.51 3.28 -4.19
C VAL A 332 -16.76 4.47 -3.57
N GLY A 333 -16.56 5.54 -4.34
CA GLY A 333 -15.91 6.76 -3.88
C GLY A 333 -16.63 7.38 -2.68
N ARG A 334 -17.97 7.45 -2.73
CA ARG A 334 -18.79 7.92 -1.60
C ARG A 334 -18.61 7.03 -0.36
N VAL A 335 -18.70 5.71 -0.51
CA VAL A 335 -18.54 4.78 0.63
C VAL A 335 -17.16 4.96 1.27
N ALA A 336 -16.10 5.00 0.45
CA ALA A 336 -14.73 5.20 0.90
C ALA A 336 -14.56 6.54 1.63
N TRP A 337 -15.03 7.64 1.03
CA TRP A 337 -14.96 8.97 1.63
C TRP A 337 -15.69 9.04 2.96
N THR A 338 -16.92 8.54 3.05
CA THR A 338 -17.72 8.56 4.28
C THR A 338 -17.02 7.84 5.43
N ARG A 339 -16.46 6.65 5.17
CA ARG A 339 -15.73 5.89 6.19
C ARG A 339 -14.45 6.58 6.62
N MET A 340 -13.64 7.04 5.66
CA MET A 340 -12.41 7.79 5.96
C MET A 340 -12.66 9.08 6.74
N LEU A 341 -13.76 9.78 6.44
CA LEU A 341 -14.17 10.98 7.19
C LEU A 341 -14.64 10.61 8.60
N ALA A 342 -15.38 9.50 8.77
CA ALA A 342 -15.85 9.03 10.07
C ALA A 342 -14.69 8.69 11.03
N GLU A 343 -13.66 8.00 10.54
CA GLU A 343 -12.43 7.69 11.29
C GLU A 343 -11.55 8.91 11.58
N SER A 344 -11.65 9.96 10.76
CA SER A 344 -10.84 11.15 10.97
C SER A 344 -11.30 11.92 12.21
N SER A 345 -10.33 12.35 13.01
CA SER A 345 -10.57 13.15 14.20
C SER A 345 -10.39 14.65 13.91
N VAL A 346 -11.13 15.47 14.67
CA VAL A 346 -10.85 16.91 14.75
C VAL A 346 -9.55 17.09 15.53
N GLU A 347 -8.68 17.95 15.04
CA GLU A 347 -7.39 18.20 15.70
C GLU A 347 -7.60 18.75 17.11
N LYS A 348 -6.96 18.12 18.11
CA LYS A 348 -7.00 18.60 19.49
C LYS A 348 -6.12 19.85 19.64
N GLN A 349 -6.60 20.83 20.41
CA GLN A 349 -5.85 22.06 20.68
C GLN A 349 -4.69 21.85 21.65
N GLU A 350 -4.80 20.85 22.53
CA GLU A 350 -3.78 20.54 23.54
C GLU A 350 -2.42 20.23 22.91
N ARG A 351 -1.38 20.89 23.41
CA ARG A 351 0.01 20.71 22.99
C ARG A 351 0.92 20.69 24.21
N GLN A 352 1.65 19.61 24.41
CA GLN A 352 2.57 19.45 25.53
C GLN A 352 3.99 19.15 25.06
N GLY A 353 4.95 19.97 25.50
CA GLY A 353 6.38 19.75 25.22
C GLY A 353 7.02 18.74 26.18
N ALA A 354 8.16 18.18 25.76
CA ALA A 354 8.99 17.36 26.61
C ALA A 354 9.82 18.25 27.56
N ALA A 355 9.83 17.93 28.85
CA ALA A 355 10.66 18.62 29.83
C ALA A 355 12.12 18.11 29.74
N PRO A 356 13.15 18.98 29.71
CA PRO A 356 14.54 18.58 29.75
C PRO A 356 14.86 17.73 31.00
N LEU A 357 15.73 16.74 30.83
CA LEU A 357 16.31 16.00 31.95
C LEU A 357 17.53 16.75 32.51
N ALA A 358 17.79 16.57 33.80
CA ALA A 358 18.97 17.13 34.46
C ALA A 358 20.29 16.56 33.89
N SER A 359 20.25 15.30 33.45
CA SER A 359 21.36 14.61 32.77
C SER A 359 20.81 13.67 31.71
N PRO A 360 21.49 13.50 30.56
CA PRO A 360 21.07 12.56 29.55
C PRO A 360 21.11 11.13 30.09
N THR A 361 20.08 10.35 29.81
CA THR A 361 19.99 8.95 30.24
C THR A 361 20.24 8.05 29.04
N ALA A 362 21.20 7.13 29.14
CA ALA A 362 21.38 6.14 28.09
C ALA A 362 20.10 5.30 27.95
N VAL A 363 19.65 5.09 26.72
CA VAL A 363 18.60 4.11 26.42
C VAL A 363 19.27 2.74 26.53
N GLU A 364 19.21 2.13 27.72
CA GLU A 364 19.96 0.91 28.07
C GLU A 364 19.78 -0.24 27.06
N GLU A 365 20.89 -0.94 26.79
CA GLU A 365 20.94 -2.17 26.01
C GLU A 365 20.45 -3.37 26.86
N GLY A 366 19.23 -3.86 26.61
CA GLY A 366 18.75 -5.19 27.05
C GLY A 366 18.60 -6.17 25.88
N TRP A 367 19.70 -6.54 25.22
CA TRP A 367 19.72 -7.11 23.86
C TRP A 367 19.72 -8.64 23.80
N ASP A 368 18.93 -9.15 22.85
CA ASP A 368 19.25 -10.34 22.07
C ASP A 368 19.60 -9.87 20.64
N GLU A 369 20.79 -10.23 20.15
CA GLU A 369 21.32 -9.89 18.82
C GLU A 369 20.67 -10.71 17.68
N SER A 370 19.83 -11.70 18.01
CA SER A 370 19.29 -12.69 17.06
C SER A 370 18.41 -12.13 15.94
N GLY A 371 18.09 -10.83 15.95
CA GLY A 371 17.18 -10.17 15.00
C GLY A 371 17.78 -9.07 14.11
N LEU A 372 19.10 -8.86 14.12
CA LEU A 372 19.72 -7.77 13.34
C LEU A 372 19.93 -8.15 11.86
N GLU A 373 19.50 -7.27 10.95
CA GLU A 373 20.12 -7.18 9.63
C GLU A 373 21.59 -6.77 9.84
N HIS A 374 22.52 -7.41 9.11
CA HIS A 374 23.96 -7.23 9.28
C HIS A 374 24.36 -5.74 9.31
N GLY A 375 24.91 -5.27 10.44
CA GLY A 375 25.66 -4.02 10.53
C GLY A 375 24.96 -2.79 11.13
N VAL A 376 23.81 -2.92 11.81
CA VAL A 376 23.17 -1.77 12.50
C VAL A 376 23.34 -1.87 14.02
N GLN A 377 24.14 -0.97 14.62
CA GLN A 377 24.29 -0.80 16.07
C GLN A 377 23.30 0.25 16.62
N GLY A 378 22.77 0.06 17.84
CA GLY A 378 21.81 0.96 18.52
C GLY A 378 20.41 0.37 18.84
N PRO A 379 19.69 0.93 19.83
CA PRO A 379 18.50 0.33 20.44
C PRO A 379 17.33 0.15 19.47
N ASN A 380 16.74 -1.05 19.51
CA ASN A 380 15.62 -1.45 18.67
C ASN A 380 14.27 -1.12 19.36
N LEU A 381 13.54 -0.14 18.81
CA LEU A 381 12.26 0.32 19.36
C LEU A 381 11.21 -0.81 19.42
N ARG A 382 11.28 -1.78 18.50
CA ARG A 382 10.41 -2.96 18.53
C ARG A 382 10.73 -3.84 19.74
N ALA A 383 12.01 -4.09 20.01
CA ALA A 383 12.41 -4.90 21.16
C ALA A 383 11.98 -4.23 22.48
N LEU A 384 12.20 -2.91 22.59
CA LEU A 384 11.72 -2.12 23.73
C LEU A 384 10.20 -2.22 23.91
N LEU A 385 9.44 -2.14 22.82
CA LEU A 385 7.99 -2.30 22.85
C LEU A 385 7.56 -3.70 23.32
N VAL A 386 8.22 -4.77 22.86
CA VAL A 386 7.95 -6.14 23.30
C VAL A 386 8.16 -6.27 24.80
N THR A 387 9.33 -5.88 25.30
CA THR A 387 9.63 -5.92 26.74
C THR A 387 8.65 -5.07 27.56
N HIS A 388 8.25 -3.91 27.04
CA HIS A 388 7.26 -3.05 27.69
C HIS A 388 5.89 -3.70 27.78
N LEU A 389 5.42 -4.32 26.70
CA LEU A 389 4.16 -5.07 26.67
C LEU A 389 4.18 -6.22 27.69
N GLU A 390 5.25 -7.02 27.72
CA GLU A 390 5.41 -8.14 28.66
C GLU A 390 5.42 -7.68 30.12
N LYS A 391 6.16 -6.61 30.44
CA LYS A 391 6.16 -5.99 31.77
C LYS A 391 4.76 -5.53 32.20
N ASN A 392 3.92 -5.14 31.24
CA ASN A 392 2.53 -4.72 31.46
C ASN A 392 1.51 -5.88 31.33
N GLY A 393 1.97 -7.13 31.39
CA GLY A 393 1.13 -8.32 31.47
C GLY A 393 0.54 -8.78 30.14
N TRP A 394 1.12 -8.37 29.01
CA TRP A 394 0.74 -8.87 27.69
C TRP A 394 1.61 -10.07 27.29
N LEU A 395 1.01 -11.05 26.64
CA LEU A 395 1.73 -12.13 25.96
C LEU A 395 2.01 -11.69 24.52
N VAL A 396 3.27 -11.71 24.10
CA VAL A 396 3.66 -11.30 22.75
C VAL A 396 4.05 -12.52 21.91
N ASP A 397 3.37 -12.68 20.77
CA ASP A 397 3.54 -13.75 19.79
C ASP A 397 4.08 -13.15 18.48
N VAL A 398 5.36 -13.39 18.21
CA VAL A 398 6.05 -12.87 17.03
C VAL A 398 5.80 -13.79 15.83
N LYS A 399 5.04 -13.31 14.84
CA LYS A 399 4.73 -14.06 13.62
C LYS A 399 5.80 -13.91 12.53
N SER A 400 6.46 -12.76 12.47
CA SER A 400 7.57 -12.48 11.53
C SER A 400 8.41 -11.28 11.99
N ASP A 401 9.43 -10.91 11.22
CA ASP A 401 10.22 -9.68 11.40
C ASP A 401 9.36 -8.41 11.38
N ARG A 402 8.20 -8.47 10.72
CA ARG A 402 7.27 -7.35 10.56
C ARG A 402 6.02 -7.47 11.41
N LEU A 403 5.59 -8.66 11.79
CA LEU A 403 4.27 -8.86 12.38
C LEU A 403 4.38 -9.49 13.76
N MET A 404 3.72 -8.91 14.75
CA MET A 404 3.54 -9.49 16.07
C MET A 404 2.14 -9.23 16.59
N ARG A 405 1.70 -10.11 17.48
CA ARG A 405 0.41 -10.09 18.14
C ARG A 405 0.65 -9.99 19.64
N ALA A 406 0.00 -9.06 20.31
CA ALA A 406 0.02 -8.95 21.76
C ALA A 406 -1.38 -9.28 22.30
N SER A 407 -1.48 -10.16 23.29
CA SER A 407 -2.76 -10.54 23.90
C SER A 407 -2.75 -10.42 25.42
N ARG A 408 -3.90 -10.08 26.01
CA ARG A 408 -4.12 -10.00 27.46
C ARG A 408 -5.53 -10.43 27.83
N THR A 409 -5.64 -11.32 28.81
CA THR A 409 -6.89 -11.87 29.34
C THR A 409 -7.78 -10.76 29.94
N PRO A 410 -9.13 -10.82 29.82
CA PRO A 410 -9.91 -11.89 29.19
C PRO A 410 -10.03 -11.78 27.66
N HIS A 411 -10.01 -10.60 27.03
CA HIS A 411 -10.30 -10.48 25.60
C HIS A 411 -9.61 -9.29 24.89
N HIS A 412 -8.38 -8.92 25.28
CA HIS A 412 -7.65 -7.88 24.56
C HIS A 412 -6.62 -8.50 23.62
N GLU A 413 -6.71 -8.17 22.33
CA GLU A 413 -5.70 -8.51 21.34
C GLU A 413 -5.32 -7.25 20.57
N LYS A 414 -4.03 -7.10 20.25
CA LYS A 414 -3.48 -6.02 19.44
C LYS A 414 -2.51 -6.57 18.43
N TRP A 415 -2.54 -6.00 17.23
CA TRP A 415 -1.63 -6.39 16.16
C TRP A 415 -0.70 -5.24 15.78
N PHE A 416 0.57 -5.59 15.54
CA PHE A 416 1.60 -4.61 15.23
C PHE A 416 2.35 -4.98 13.94
N ASN A 417 2.47 -4.00 13.05
CA ASN A 417 3.43 -3.99 11.94
C ASN A 417 4.71 -3.26 12.37
N GLY A 418 5.68 -4.01 12.90
CA GLY A 418 6.87 -3.50 13.55
C GLY A 418 6.49 -2.82 14.87
N VAL A 419 6.41 -1.50 14.84
CA VAL A 419 5.99 -0.65 15.98
C VAL A 419 4.69 0.10 15.67
N MET A 420 4.15 -0.01 14.46
CA MET A 420 2.85 0.55 14.10
C MET A 420 1.76 -0.41 14.58
N ASP A 421 0.84 0.06 15.41
CA ASP A 421 -0.34 -0.71 15.79
C ASP A 421 -1.49 -0.52 14.79
N GLU A 422 -2.66 -1.07 15.13
CA GLU A 422 -3.88 -1.02 14.32
C GLU A 422 -4.38 0.39 13.98
N ARG A 423 -3.97 1.41 14.74
CA ARG A 423 -4.38 2.81 14.50
C ARG A 423 -3.64 3.47 13.33
N PHE A 424 -2.68 2.79 12.70
CA PHE A 424 -1.89 3.32 11.59
C PHE A 424 -2.50 2.99 10.23
N PRO A 425 -3.04 3.99 9.51
CA PRO A 425 -3.57 3.75 8.17
C PRO A 425 -2.46 3.40 7.17
N ALA A 426 -2.71 2.45 6.27
CA ALA A 426 -1.80 2.06 5.21
C ALA A 426 -1.41 3.25 4.32
N ARG A 427 -2.35 4.16 4.08
CA ARG A 427 -2.14 5.43 3.34
C ARG A 427 -1.07 6.33 3.97
N VAL A 428 -1.00 6.38 5.31
CA VAL A 428 0.02 7.14 6.05
C VAL A 428 1.37 6.42 5.98
N SER A 429 1.40 5.11 6.24
CA SER A 429 2.62 4.30 6.10
C SER A 429 3.20 4.43 4.68
N SER A 430 2.35 4.43 3.65
CA SER A 430 2.77 4.61 2.27
C SER A 430 3.21 6.04 1.92
N LEU A 431 2.66 7.06 2.58
CA LEU A 431 3.12 8.44 2.43
C LEU A 431 4.51 8.64 3.01
N LEU A 432 4.80 8.08 4.19
CA LEU A 432 6.10 8.24 4.86
C LEU A 432 7.26 7.64 4.07
N ARG A 433 6.99 6.72 3.12
CA ARG A 433 7.95 6.22 2.13
C ARG A 433 8.20 7.19 0.96
N ARG A 434 7.72 8.43 1.02
CA ARG A 434 7.86 9.46 -0.03
C ARG A 434 8.31 10.77 0.58
N HIS A 435 9.59 10.84 0.95
CA HIS A 435 10.17 11.99 1.67
C HIS A 435 9.89 13.33 0.99
N HIS A 436 9.97 13.37 -0.34
CA HIS A 436 9.66 14.57 -1.12
C HIS A 436 8.21 15.06 -0.93
N THR A 437 7.24 14.15 -0.83
CA THR A 437 5.81 14.48 -0.63
C THR A 437 5.56 14.93 0.80
N VAL A 438 6.12 14.20 1.78
CA VAL A 438 6.06 14.56 3.21
C VAL A 438 6.57 15.99 3.40
N ARG A 439 7.71 16.33 2.81
CA ARG A 439 8.26 17.69 2.87
C ARG A 439 7.37 18.75 2.24
N SER A 440 6.61 18.42 1.20
CA SER A 440 5.62 19.36 0.65
C SER A 440 4.54 19.65 1.68
N ILE A 441 3.94 18.60 2.24
CA ILE A 441 2.89 18.70 3.26
C ILE A 441 3.37 19.49 4.48
N LEU A 442 4.62 19.28 4.91
CA LEU A 442 5.23 20.03 5.99
C LEU A 442 5.32 21.54 5.68
N ARG A 443 5.80 21.91 4.48
CA ARG A 443 5.89 23.33 4.09
C ARG A 443 4.51 23.98 3.96
N ASP A 444 3.54 23.25 3.39
CA ASP A 444 2.18 23.75 3.22
C ASP A 444 1.47 23.95 4.59
N ALA A 445 1.97 23.27 5.64
CA ALA A 445 1.59 23.46 7.03
C ALA A 445 2.50 24.43 7.82
N ASP A 446 3.34 25.23 7.13
CA ASP A 446 4.31 26.18 7.71
C ASP A 446 5.36 25.55 8.65
N VAL A 447 5.60 24.24 8.52
CA VAL A 447 6.70 23.56 9.20
C VAL A 447 7.99 23.83 8.46
N ARG A 448 8.95 24.44 9.14
CA ARG A 448 10.27 24.74 8.57
C ARG A 448 11.05 23.46 8.32
N VAL A 449 11.49 23.27 7.06
CA VAL A 449 12.30 22.14 6.62
C VAL A 449 13.58 22.64 5.93
N PRO A 450 14.72 21.91 6.02
CA PRO A 450 15.95 22.30 5.32
C PRO A 450 15.73 22.43 3.82
N ARG A 451 16.39 23.38 3.14
CA ARG A 451 16.19 23.52 1.68
C ARG A 451 16.61 22.25 0.94
N ALA A 452 15.86 21.90 -0.10
CA ALA A 452 16.18 20.76 -0.94
C ALA A 452 15.81 21.03 -2.40
N SER A 453 16.54 20.40 -3.31
CA SER A 453 16.33 20.49 -4.75
C SER A 453 16.23 19.09 -5.35
N GLN A 454 15.36 18.93 -6.34
CA GLN A 454 15.39 17.71 -7.15
C GLN A 454 16.61 17.77 -8.07
N VAL A 455 17.38 16.69 -8.11
CA VAL A 455 18.58 16.57 -8.94
C VAL A 455 18.55 15.26 -9.72
N ILE A 456 19.12 15.28 -10.91
CA ILE A 456 19.25 14.16 -11.82
C ILE A 456 20.72 14.06 -12.22
N GLY A 457 21.34 12.93 -11.89
CA GLY A 457 22.75 12.69 -12.20
C GLY A 457 23.74 13.40 -11.28
N ILE A 458 25.01 13.03 -11.45
CA ILE A 458 26.13 13.45 -10.59
C ILE A 458 26.45 14.94 -10.78
N GLU A 459 26.47 15.43 -12.02
CA GLU A 459 26.79 16.83 -12.33
C GLU A 459 25.87 17.83 -11.60
N GLN A 460 24.56 17.54 -11.52
CA GLN A 460 23.62 18.40 -10.80
C GLN A 460 23.83 18.35 -9.28
N ILE A 461 24.24 17.20 -8.75
CA ILE A 461 24.59 17.04 -7.33
C ILE A 461 25.83 17.87 -7.02
N GLU A 462 26.88 17.75 -7.84
CA GLU A 462 28.13 18.50 -7.68
C GLU A 462 27.90 20.00 -7.79
N ALA A 463 27.19 20.46 -8.84
CA ALA A 463 26.83 21.86 -8.99
C ALA A 463 26.01 22.40 -7.81
N TYR A 464 25.09 21.60 -7.25
CA TYR A 464 24.34 21.99 -6.06
C TYR A 464 25.21 22.03 -4.81
N ARG A 465 26.13 21.09 -4.65
CA ARG A 465 27.10 21.04 -3.55
C ARG A 465 28.05 22.24 -3.59
N GLU A 466 28.62 22.55 -4.75
CA GLU A 466 29.51 23.70 -4.96
C GLU A 466 28.81 25.03 -4.67
N ARG A 467 27.59 25.22 -5.19
CA ARG A 467 26.80 26.44 -4.93
C ARG A 467 26.43 26.61 -3.46
N SER A 468 26.06 25.50 -2.80
CA SER A 468 25.52 25.57 -1.44
C SER A 468 26.60 25.57 -0.36
N LYS A 469 27.81 25.08 -0.68
CA LYS A 469 28.96 24.92 0.24
C LYS A 469 28.60 24.21 1.55
N VAL A 470 27.58 23.35 1.52
CA VAL A 470 27.13 22.55 2.68
C VAL A 470 27.09 21.06 2.34
N GLY A 471 27.05 20.22 3.38
CA GLY A 471 26.75 18.80 3.23
C GLY A 471 25.36 18.57 2.64
N LEU A 472 25.20 17.46 1.91
CA LEU A 472 23.94 17.06 1.29
C LEU A 472 23.54 15.65 1.71
N ALA A 473 22.25 15.47 2.02
CA ALA A 473 21.61 14.16 2.10
C ALA A 473 20.89 13.89 0.77
N LEU A 474 21.29 12.83 0.07
CA LEU A 474 20.73 12.44 -1.23
C LEU A 474 19.66 11.36 -1.06
N VAL A 475 18.38 11.77 -1.03
CA VAL A 475 17.27 10.86 -0.76
C VAL A 475 16.60 10.45 -2.07
N PRO A 476 16.50 9.15 -2.42
CA PRO A 476 15.74 8.71 -3.59
C PRO A 476 14.28 9.13 -3.52
N ARG A 477 13.70 9.55 -4.64
CA ARG A 477 12.33 10.08 -4.69
C ARG A 477 11.28 9.11 -4.14
N GLU A 478 11.48 7.81 -4.39
CA GLU A 478 10.58 6.74 -3.97
C GLU A 478 10.90 6.16 -2.58
N MET A 479 11.79 6.81 -1.81
CA MET A 479 12.17 6.40 -0.46
C MET A 479 11.69 7.39 0.62
N GLY A 480 11.51 6.87 1.83
CA GLY A 480 11.23 7.66 3.04
C GLY A 480 12.50 8.25 3.65
N TRP A 481 12.33 9.12 4.64
CA TRP A 481 13.47 9.61 5.41
C TRP A 481 14.03 8.51 6.31
N ALA A 482 15.35 8.45 6.41
CA ALA A 482 16.07 7.47 7.23
C ALA A 482 17.33 8.06 7.88
N GLY A 483 17.31 9.37 8.15
CA GLY A 483 18.45 10.11 8.65
C GLY A 483 19.44 10.49 7.55
N HIS A 484 20.12 11.61 7.73
CA HIS A 484 21.06 12.11 6.73
C HIS A 484 22.27 11.18 6.55
N GLN A 485 22.75 10.50 7.60
CA GLN A 485 23.91 9.59 7.54
C GLN A 485 23.71 8.45 6.53
N ARG A 486 22.49 7.90 6.41
CA ARG A 486 22.17 6.85 5.44
C ARG A 486 22.27 7.32 3.99
N TYR A 487 22.27 8.64 3.78
CA TYR A 487 22.26 9.29 2.48
C TYR A 487 23.46 10.24 2.28
N MET A 488 24.47 10.20 3.16
CA MET A 488 25.69 11.00 3.03
C MET A 488 26.71 10.29 2.14
N GLY A 489 27.16 10.96 1.08
CA GLY A 489 28.32 10.56 0.27
C GLY A 489 27.97 9.88 -1.07
N ALA A 490 28.50 10.43 -2.16
CA ALA A 490 28.35 9.93 -3.53
C ALA A 490 29.06 8.58 -3.81
N GLN A 491 29.58 7.90 -2.78
CA GLN A 491 30.32 6.63 -2.91
C GLN A 491 29.65 5.42 -2.25
N ALA A 492 28.54 5.59 -1.52
CA ALA A 492 27.74 4.45 -1.09
C ALA A 492 26.88 3.99 -2.28
N GLU A 493 27.43 3.10 -3.10
CA GLU A 493 26.71 2.20 -4.02
C GLU A 493 25.35 2.74 -4.52
N LEU A 494 25.34 3.91 -5.15
CA LEU A 494 24.21 4.30 -5.97
C LEU A 494 24.28 3.41 -7.20
N SER A 495 23.68 2.22 -7.11
CA SER A 495 23.56 1.29 -8.24
C SER A 495 23.07 2.06 -9.47
N LEU A 496 23.49 1.62 -10.67
CA LEU A 496 23.14 2.26 -11.95
C LEU A 496 21.63 2.57 -12.12
N ASP A 497 20.78 1.84 -11.39
CA ASP A 497 19.32 1.95 -11.39
C ASP A 497 18.77 3.16 -10.56
N MET A 498 19.53 3.65 -9.57
CA MET A 498 19.16 4.80 -8.72
C MET A 498 19.43 6.18 -9.36
N ARG A 499 19.82 6.22 -10.64
CA ARG A 499 19.99 7.47 -11.41
C ARG A 499 18.66 8.21 -11.69
N SER A 500 17.53 7.64 -11.30
CA SER A 500 16.19 8.17 -11.51
C SER A 500 15.74 9.10 -10.37
N ARG A 501 16.12 10.39 -10.47
CA ARG A 501 15.59 11.53 -9.66
C ARG A 501 15.82 11.41 -8.13
N LEU A 502 16.83 12.11 -7.63
CA LEU A 502 17.12 12.25 -6.20
C LEU A 502 16.59 13.58 -5.66
N LEU A 503 16.34 13.64 -4.36
CA LEU A 503 16.16 14.87 -3.61
C LEU A 503 17.45 15.18 -2.84
N ALA A 504 18.15 16.24 -3.24
CA ALA A 504 19.33 16.73 -2.55
C ALA A 504 18.90 17.73 -1.46
N GLN A 505 18.87 17.27 -0.22
CA GLN A 505 18.54 18.07 0.96
C GLN A 505 19.81 18.62 1.60
N ARG A 506 19.83 19.92 1.92
CA ARG A 506 20.91 20.53 2.69
C ARG A 506 20.97 19.93 4.09
N ILE A 507 22.15 19.57 4.53
CA ILE A 507 22.46 19.29 5.93
C ILE A 507 22.77 20.63 6.59
N VAL A 508 22.02 20.95 7.65
CA VAL A 508 22.15 22.20 8.40
C VAL A 508 23.12 21.95 9.56
N SER A 509 24.07 22.85 9.80
CA SER A 509 24.97 22.71 10.96
C SER A 509 24.22 23.02 12.26
N GLY A 510 24.46 22.21 13.29
CA GLY A 510 23.90 22.39 14.61
C GLY A 510 23.62 21.09 15.34
N ALA A 511 22.83 21.18 16.42
CA ALA A 511 22.47 20.02 17.22
C ALA A 511 21.34 19.25 16.53
N HIS A 512 21.60 18.00 16.17
CA HIS A 512 20.61 17.08 15.61
C HIS A 512 20.03 16.20 16.71
N VAL A 513 18.71 16.22 16.86
CA VAL A 513 17.97 15.43 17.85
C VAL A 513 16.82 14.69 17.16
N ARG A 514 16.36 13.62 17.79
CA ARG A 514 15.16 12.87 17.36
C ARG A 514 14.08 13.02 18.41
N ALA A 515 12.93 13.55 18.02
CA ALA A 515 11.76 13.62 18.87
C ALA A 515 10.81 12.45 18.59
N LEU A 516 10.45 11.68 19.62
CA LEU A 516 9.27 10.81 19.59
C LEU A 516 8.06 11.66 19.93
N CYS A 517 7.12 11.80 19.00
CA CYS A 517 6.03 12.75 19.14
C CYS A 517 4.70 12.14 18.73
N SER A 518 3.68 12.30 19.57
CA SER A 518 2.28 12.05 19.21
C SER A 518 1.66 13.32 18.61
N ARG A 519 0.34 13.29 18.35
CA ARG A 519 -0.39 14.49 17.91
C ARG A 519 -0.52 15.56 18.99
N THR A 520 -0.49 15.23 20.27
CA THR A 520 -0.72 16.19 21.37
C THR A 520 0.49 16.39 22.27
N ARG A 521 1.47 15.48 22.25
CA ARG A 521 2.62 15.55 23.15
C ARG A 521 3.92 15.13 22.47
N CYS A 522 4.98 15.89 22.72
CA CYS A 522 6.34 15.40 22.52
C CYS A 522 6.68 14.47 23.70
N LEU A 523 6.88 13.19 23.39
CA LEU A 523 6.99 12.10 24.37
C LEU A 523 8.42 12.00 24.89
N ALA A 524 9.39 12.05 23.98
CA ALA A 524 10.81 11.98 24.27
C ALA A 524 11.62 12.76 23.24
N VAL A 525 12.78 13.31 23.66
CA VAL A 525 13.81 13.87 22.77
C VAL A 525 15.11 13.12 23.01
N LEU A 526 15.65 12.55 21.94
CA LEU A 526 16.85 11.73 21.94
C LEU A 526 18.00 12.45 21.23
N SER A 527 19.21 12.27 21.72
CA SER A 527 20.46 12.78 21.16
C SER A 527 21.41 11.63 20.81
N ARG A 528 22.31 11.91 19.86
CA ARG A 528 23.47 11.05 19.59
C ARG A 528 24.65 11.34 20.50
N ASP A 529 24.69 12.56 21.03
CA ASP A 529 25.75 13.06 21.90
C ASP A 529 25.38 12.83 23.38
N PRO A 530 26.16 12.03 24.13
CA PRO A 530 25.93 11.78 25.56
C PRO A 530 26.04 13.04 26.43
N SER A 531 26.71 14.08 25.95
CA SER A 531 26.91 15.34 26.68
C SER A 531 25.86 16.40 26.35
N TYR A 532 24.99 16.15 25.37
CA TYR A 532 24.01 17.13 24.94
C TYR A 532 22.85 17.24 25.95
N ILE A 533 22.69 18.44 26.53
CA ILE A 533 21.58 18.79 27.40
C ILE A 533 20.84 19.98 26.78
N PRO A 534 19.60 19.82 26.29
CA PRO A 534 18.85 20.94 25.74
C PRO A 534 18.42 21.90 26.86
N THR A 535 18.47 23.20 26.60
CA THR A 535 17.79 24.17 27.46
C THR A 535 16.27 23.97 27.39
N THR A 536 15.53 24.48 28.38
CA THR A 536 14.05 24.47 28.37
C THR A 536 13.49 25.04 27.06
N GLU A 537 14.06 26.14 26.58
CA GLU A 537 13.65 26.79 25.33
C GLU A 537 13.98 25.93 24.09
N GLN A 538 15.15 25.26 24.06
CA GLN A 538 15.49 24.35 22.97
C GLN A 538 14.56 23.14 22.94
N ALA A 539 14.32 22.50 24.09
CA ALA A 539 13.41 21.36 24.20
C ALA A 539 11.97 21.74 23.81
N HIS A 540 11.51 22.92 24.22
CA HIS A 540 10.19 23.44 23.83
C HIS A 540 10.09 23.64 22.32
N ARG A 541 11.05 24.34 21.70
CA ARG A 541 11.04 24.58 20.24
C ARG A 541 11.10 23.28 19.43
N VAL A 542 11.95 22.33 19.82
CA VAL A 542 12.00 20.99 19.20
C VAL A 542 10.65 20.29 19.34
N SER A 543 10.05 20.32 20.53
CA SER A 543 8.76 19.70 20.79
C SER A 543 7.65 20.28 19.90
N MET A 544 7.58 21.61 19.77
CA MET A 544 6.56 22.28 18.96
C MET A 544 6.73 21.96 17.47
N ALA A 545 7.97 22.00 16.96
CA ALA A 545 8.24 21.66 15.57
C ALA A 545 7.90 20.20 15.25
N ALA A 546 8.20 19.27 16.17
CA ALA A 546 7.85 17.86 16.02
C ALA A 546 6.32 17.64 16.07
N LEU A 547 5.61 18.34 16.97
CA LEU A 547 4.15 18.31 17.04
C LEU A 547 3.50 18.82 15.76
N ASP A 548 3.94 19.97 15.27
CA ASP A 548 3.41 20.55 14.03
C ASP A 548 3.69 19.62 12.83
N ALA A 549 4.84 18.94 12.81
CA ALA A 549 5.16 17.95 11.78
C ALA A 549 4.20 16.74 11.81
N VAL A 550 3.97 16.15 12.99
CA VAL A 550 3.04 15.02 13.14
C VAL A 550 1.61 15.45 12.77
N ARG A 551 1.17 16.64 13.22
CA ARG A 551 -0.15 17.19 12.92
C ARG A 551 -0.34 17.52 11.44
N ALA A 552 0.70 18.00 10.78
CA ALA A 552 0.68 18.31 9.36
C ALA A 552 0.28 17.09 8.52
N THR A 553 0.57 15.87 8.99
CA THR A 553 0.20 14.61 8.33
C THR A 553 -1.10 14.04 8.94
N PRO A 554 -2.25 14.10 8.23
CA PRO A 554 -3.50 13.58 8.76
C PRO A 554 -3.47 12.05 8.94
N GLY A 555 -4.02 11.55 10.05
CA GLY A 555 -4.04 10.13 10.38
C GLY A 555 -2.74 9.57 10.96
N LEU A 556 -1.66 10.36 11.04
CA LEU A 556 -0.43 9.96 11.72
C LEU A 556 -0.59 10.08 13.24
N GLN A 557 -0.54 8.95 13.95
CA GLN A 557 -0.76 8.91 15.40
C GLN A 557 0.45 9.40 16.18
N TRP A 558 1.63 8.94 15.77
CA TRP A 558 2.92 9.35 16.31
C TRP A 558 4.01 9.14 15.24
N ALA A 559 5.16 9.78 15.42
CA ALA A 559 6.34 9.55 14.59
C ALA A 559 7.65 9.83 15.34
N GLU A 560 8.72 9.26 14.81
CA GLU A 560 10.08 9.76 15.01
C GLU A 560 10.30 10.94 14.07
N VAL A 561 10.62 12.11 14.65
CA VAL A 561 10.88 13.34 13.90
C VAL A 561 12.32 13.76 14.13
N ASP A 562 13.12 13.75 13.06
CA ASP A 562 14.49 14.26 13.11
C ASP A 562 14.45 15.79 12.99
N VAL A 563 15.00 16.48 13.98
CA VAL A 563 14.98 17.94 14.11
C VAL A 563 16.42 18.44 14.27
N VAL A 564 16.75 19.51 13.55
CA VAL A 564 18.01 20.23 13.70
C VAL A 564 17.77 21.59 14.36
N ILE A 565 18.57 21.88 15.39
CA ILE A 565 18.67 23.18 16.04
C ILE A 565 19.90 23.88 15.45
N PRO A 566 19.75 24.88 14.58
CA PRO A 566 20.90 25.48 13.91
C PRO A 566 21.81 26.23 14.89
N GLU A 567 23.12 26.20 14.64
CA GLU A 567 24.14 26.93 15.42
C GLU A 567 23.92 28.46 15.41
N ALA A 568 23.47 28.99 14.28
CA ALA A 568 23.28 30.43 14.11
C ALA A 568 22.19 30.96 15.06
N LEU A 569 22.60 31.81 16.00
CA LEU A 569 21.73 32.40 17.03
C LEU A 569 20.46 33.00 16.41
N GLY A 570 19.30 32.72 17.01
CA GLY A 570 18.00 33.19 16.51
C GLY A 570 17.41 32.39 15.34
N SER A 571 18.15 31.43 14.77
CA SER A 571 17.60 30.53 13.76
C SER A 571 16.52 29.62 14.35
N ALA A 572 15.42 29.45 13.62
CA ALA A 572 14.40 28.50 14.01
C ALA A 572 14.86 27.06 13.76
N VAL A 573 14.36 26.16 14.62
CA VAL A 573 14.50 24.71 14.44
C VAL A 573 13.89 24.28 13.11
N GLN A 574 14.43 23.22 12.52
CA GLN A 574 13.97 22.68 11.25
C GLN A 574 13.73 21.18 11.34
N VAL A 575 12.66 20.70 10.74
CA VAL A 575 12.34 19.27 10.62
C VAL A 575 13.05 18.70 9.40
N GLU A 576 14.01 17.80 9.62
CA GLU A 576 14.78 17.18 8.55
C GLU A 576 14.00 16.09 7.84
N GLY A 577 13.16 15.38 8.58
CA GLY A 577 12.28 14.33 8.09
C GLY A 577 11.58 13.61 9.24
N MET A 578 10.72 12.66 8.88
CA MET A 578 9.96 11.87 9.84
C MET A 578 9.81 10.43 9.35
N SER A 579 9.67 9.52 10.31
CA SER A 579 9.50 8.10 10.04
C SER A 579 8.78 7.41 11.19
N VAL A 580 8.41 6.14 10.95
CA VAL A 580 7.94 5.21 12.00
C VAL A 580 8.87 4.01 11.92
N GLN A 581 10.15 4.25 12.22
CA GLN A 581 11.21 3.26 12.04
C GLN A 581 11.27 2.30 13.23
N ARG A 582 11.93 1.16 12.97
CA ARG A 582 12.15 0.12 13.98
C ARG A 582 13.35 0.40 14.87
N ASN A 583 14.27 1.27 14.42
CA ASN A 583 15.56 1.44 15.06
C ASN A 583 15.82 2.92 15.34
N LEU A 584 16.18 3.23 16.58
CA LEU A 584 16.57 4.57 17.01
C LEU A 584 17.98 4.97 16.51
N ALA A 585 18.63 4.12 15.72
CA ALA A 585 19.90 4.23 14.99
C ALA A 585 20.71 5.49 15.31
N GLY A 586 21.56 5.36 16.33
CA GLY A 586 22.52 6.37 16.75
C GLY A 586 21.99 7.42 17.74
N PHE A 587 20.68 7.48 18.02
CA PHE A 587 20.09 8.35 19.05
C PHE A 587 19.92 7.60 20.38
N ASN A 588 21.02 7.45 21.10
CA ASN A 588 21.12 6.53 22.24
C ASN A 588 20.88 7.21 23.61
N TYR A 589 20.66 8.52 23.64
CA TYR A 589 20.57 9.28 24.90
C TYR A 589 19.27 10.05 24.99
N LEU A 590 18.44 9.74 25.99
CA LEU A 590 17.25 10.49 26.34
C LEU A 590 17.65 11.79 27.02
N CYS A 591 17.26 12.93 26.44
CA CYS A 591 17.61 14.26 26.93
C CYS A 591 16.40 15.06 27.43
N ALA A 592 15.19 14.70 27.03
CA ALA A 592 13.94 15.29 27.51
C ALA A 592 12.78 14.29 27.43
N GLY A 593 11.80 14.41 28.32
CA GLY A 593 10.60 13.57 28.32
C GLY A 593 10.82 12.17 28.94
N SER A 594 10.04 11.19 28.51
CA SER A 594 10.04 9.82 29.03
C SER A 594 9.91 8.80 27.91
N LEU A 595 10.80 7.81 27.89
CA LEU A 595 10.72 6.69 26.95
C LEU A 595 9.57 5.74 27.30
N GLU A 596 9.26 5.55 28.58
CA GLU A 596 8.12 4.76 29.04
C GLU A 596 6.80 5.33 28.50
N LEU A 597 6.61 6.65 28.63
CA LEU A 597 5.46 7.35 28.06
C LEU A 597 5.38 7.20 26.53
N ALA A 598 6.52 7.18 25.85
CA ALA A 598 6.57 6.93 24.42
C ALA A 598 6.09 5.52 24.09
N LEU A 599 6.54 4.51 24.84
CA LEU A 599 6.15 3.12 24.68
C LEU A 599 4.66 2.90 25.02
N ASP A 600 4.12 3.56 26.05
CA ASP A 600 2.68 3.56 26.35
C ASP A 600 1.86 4.09 25.17
N THR A 601 2.30 5.21 24.59
CA THR A 601 1.64 5.82 23.44
C THR A 601 1.68 4.90 22.21
N ILE A 602 2.83 4.25 21.96
CA ILE A 602 3.03 3.31 20.86
C ILE A 602 2.16 2.04 21.07
N ALA A 603 2.16 1.50 22.28
CA ALA A 603 1.34 0.36 22.68
C ALA A 603 -0.17 0.68 22.67
N GLY A 604 -0.54 1.96 22.71
CA GLY A 604 -1.92 2.44 22.73
C GLY A 604 -2.61 2.17 24.05
N PHE A 605 -1.90 2.38 25.16
CA PHE A 605 -2.46 2.35 26.51
C PHE A 605 -3.21 3.64 26.86
#